data_AF-A0A946E5A2-F1
#
_entry.id   AF-A0A946E5A2-F1
#
_cell.length_a   1.000
_cell.length_b   1.000
_cell.length_c   1.000
_cell.angle_alpha   90.00
_cell.angle_beta   90.00
_cell.angle_gamma   90.00
#
_symmetry.space_group_name_H-M   'P 1'
#
loop_
_entity.id
_entity.type
_entity.pdbx_description
1 polymer ?
#
loop_
_entity_poly.entity_id
_entity_poly.type
_entity_poly.pdbx_seq_one_letter_code
_entity_poly.pdbx_strand_id
1 'polypeptide(L)'
;MTNRYHYDEIFDSECGDIFYLKKDNQPVTGIIYYVHTNGQLTWEGNFRNGKKHGLERLWYECGQIDQQCNYENGVEHGEYLSWHSNGQLATKYTSVYGEVEGKLLNYHENGQLHFEYFKIRWRFSTQS
;
A
#
# COMPACT_ATOMS: atom_id res chain seq x y z
N MET A 1 1.58 -3.22 -22.43
CA MET A 1 0.30 -2.80 -21.84
C MET A 1 0.14 -3.56 -20.54
N THR A 2 -0.11 -2.88 -19.42
CA THR A 2 -0.33 -3.54 -18.13
C THR A 2 -1.80 -3.97 -18.05
N ASN A 3 -2.05 -5.25 -17.77
CA ASN A 3 -3.42 -5.74 -17.62
C ASN A 3 -4.06 -5.16 -16.36
N ARG A 4 -5.36 -4.85 -16.42
CA ARG A 4 -6.15 -4.38 -15.28
C ARG A 4 -7.35 -5.29 -15.09
N TYR A 5 -7.67 -5.62 -13.85
CA TYR A 5 -8.73 -6.55 -13.46
C TYR A 5 -9.59 -5.92 -12.38
N HIS A 6 -10.90 -5.98 -12.52
CA HIS A 6 -11.81 -5.59 -11.46
C HIS A 6 -11.75 -6.63 -10.34
N TYR A 7 -11.88 -6.19 -9.08
CA TYR A 7 -11.80 -7.08 -7.91
C TYR A 7 -12.76 -8.27 -7.99
N ASP A 8 -13.94 -8.08 -8.58
CA ASP A 8 -14.95 -9.13 -8.76
C ASP A 8 -14.49 -10.28 -9.69
N GLU A 9 -13.48 -10.07 -10.52
CA GLU A 9 -12.92 -11.07 -11.42
C GLU A 9 -11.90 -12.00 -10.73
N ILE A 10 -11.66 -11.79 -9.43
CA ILE A 10 -10.51 -12.33 -8.70
C ILE A 10 -10.98 -12.95 -7.38
N PHE A 11 -10.24 -13.93 -6.89
CA PHE A 11 -10.38 -14.48 -5.54
C PHE A 11 -8.99 -14.63 -4.91
N ASP A 12 -8.93 -14.63 -3.59
CA ASP A 12 -7.72 -14.85 -2.81
C ASP A 12 -7.60 -16.32 -2.37
N SER A 13 -6.38 -16.74 -2.08
CA SER A 13 -6.10 -17.98 -1.34
C SER A 13 -6.77 -17.92 0.04
N GLU A 14 -7.05 -19.07 0.66
CA GLU A 14 -7.66 -19.16 2.01
C GLU A 14 -6.92 -18.36 3.09
N CYS A 15 -5.65 -18.00 2.88
CA CYS A 15 -4.83 -17.17 3.77
C CYS A 15 -4.69 -15.69 3.35
N GLY A 16 -5.29 -15.25 2.24
CA GLY A 16 -5.21 -13.86 1.74
C GLY A 16 -3.89 -13.45 1.10
N ASP A 17 -2.94 -14.38 0.92
CA ASP A 17 -1.57 -14.07 0.46
C ASP A 17 -1.41 -14.00 -1.06
N ILE A 18 -2.24 -14.73 -1.81
CA ILE A 18 -2.12 -14.87 -3.27
C ILE A 18 -3.49 -14.67 -3.93
N PHE A 19 -3.52 -13.82 -4.95
CA PHE A 19 -4.70 -13.48 -5.74
C PHE A 19 -4.70 -14.22 -7.09
N TYR A 20 -5.84 -14.78 -7.46
CA TYR A 20 -6.04 -15.58 -8.66
C TYR A 20 -7.22 -15.08 -9.50
N LEU A 21 -7.10 -15.16 -10.82
CA LEU A 21 -8.21 -14.88 -11.74
C LEU A 21 -9.26 -15.99 -11.66
N LYS A 22 -10.54 -15.64 -11.49
CA LYS A 22 -11.66 -16.61 -11.45
C LYS A 22 -11.83 -17.41 -12.73
N LYS A 23 -11.37 -16.88 -13.87
CA LYS A 23 -11.59 -17.48 -15.20
C LYS A 23 -10.78 -18.76 -15.42
N ASP A 24 -9.55 -18.82 -14.89
CA ASP A 24 -8.57 -19.85 -15.20
C ASP A 24 -7.66 -20.21 -14.01
N ASN A 25 -7.94 -19.65 -12.83
CA ASN A 25 -7.18 -19.84 -11.59
C ASN A 25 -5.69 -19.50 -11.73
N GLN A 26 -5.32 -18.63 -12.68
CA GLN A 26 -3.94 -18.16 -12.79
C GLN A 26 -3.65 -17.04 -11.78
N PRO A 27 -2.44 -17.02 -11.20
CA PRO A 27 -2.04 -15.96 -10.29
C PRO A 27 -1.99 -14.61 -11.02
N VAL A 28 -2.56 -13.58 -10.42
CA VAL A 28 -2.70 -12.27 -11.07
C VAL A 28 -1.34 -11.62 -11.29
N THR A 29 -1.10 -11.14 -12.50
CA THR A 29 0.02 -10.24 -12.81
C THR A 29 -0.53 -9.04 -13.58
N GLY A 30 -0.52 -7.88 -12.93
CA GLY A 30 -1.20 -6.67 -13.42
C GLY A 30 -1.73 -5.83 -12.27
N ILE A 31 -2.71 -4.97 -12.58
CA ILE A 31 -3.36 -4.11 -11.60
C ILE A 31 -4.70 -4.73 -11.23
N ILE A 32 -4.99 -4.81 -9.93
CA ILE A 32 -6.34 -5.08 -9.43
C ILE A 32 -6.92 -3.74 -8.97
N TYR A 33 -8.19 -3.49 -9.24
CA TYR A 33 -8.86 -2.27 -8.78
C TYR A 33 -10.29 -2.55 -8.30
N TYR A 34 -10.75 -1.70 -7.39
CA TYR A 34 -12.10 -1.70 -6.85
C TYR A 34 -12.68 -0.27 -6.93
N VAL A 35 -13.94 -0.18 -7.35
CA VAL A 35 -14.66 1.10 -7.47
C VAL A 35 -15.90 1.11 -6.57
N HIS A 36 -16.28 2.30 -6.11
CA HIS A 36 -17.57 2.54 -5.49
C HIS A 36 -18.72 2.38 -6.49
N THR A 37 -19.95 2.32 -5.98
CA THR A 37 -21.19 2.29 -6.80
C THR A 37 -21.34 3.51 -7.70
N ASN A 38 -20.72 4.63 -7.34
CA ASN A 38 -20.66 5.87 -8.12
C ASN A 38 -19.60 5.83 -9.26
N GLY A 39 -18.85 4.74 -9.38
CA GLY A 39 -17.81 4.53 -10.41
C GLY A 39 -16.43 5.11 -10.08
N GLN A 40 -16.26 5.77 -8.91
CA GLN A 40 -14.96 6.28 -8.49
C GLN A 40 -14.08 5.16 -7.93
N LEU A 41 -12.78 5.21 -8.19
CA LEU A 41 -11.80 4.30 -7.60
C LEU A 41 -11.81 4.44 -6.08
N THR A 42 -11.83 3.31 -5.39
CA THR A 42 -11.65 3.21 -3.94
C THR A 42 -10.26 2.70 -3.62
N TRP A 43 -9.78 1.74 -4.42
CA TRP A 43 -8.51 1.08 -4.22
C TRP A 43 -7.97 0.52 -5.54
N GLU A 44 -6.66 0.52 -5.69
CA GLU A 44 -5.96 -0.27 -6.69
C GLU A 44 -4.60 -0.72 -6.17
N GLY A 45 -4.13 -1.87 -6.63
CA GLY A 45 -2.82 -2.40 -6.30
C GLY A 45 -2.17 -3.06 -7.50
N ASN A 46 -0.84 -2.98 -7.56
CA ASN A 46 -0.04 -3.74 -8.51
C ASN A 46 0.28 -5.13 -7.94
N PHE A 47 0.17 -6.15 -8.79
CA PHE A 47 0.36 -7.56 -8.44
C PHE A 47 1.30 -8.24 -9.42
N ARG A 48 2.10 -9.16 -8.90
CA ARG A 48 2.98 -10.04 -9.66
C ARG A 48 2.90 -11.44 -9.06
N ASN A 49 2.59 -12.43 -9.89
CA ASN A 49 2.42 -13.83 -9.46
C ASN A 49 1.45 -13.94 -8.26
N GLY A 50 0.37 -13.17 -8.31
CA GLY A 50 -0.69 -13.14 -7.30
C GLY A 50 -0.34 -12.40 -6.02
N LYS A 51 0.89 -11.89 -5.85
CA LYS A 51 1.29 -11.11 -4.66
C LYS A 51 1.34 -9.62 -4.97
N LYS A 52 1.05 -8.76 -3.98
CA LYS A 52 1.27 -7.31 -4.10
C LYS A 52 2.73 -7.03 -4.47
N HIS A 53 2.95 -6.25 -5.52
CA HIS A 53 4.28 -5.91 -6.01
C HIS A 53 4.21 -4.60 -6.82
N GLY A 54 4.73 -3.52 -6.25
CA GLY A 54 4.65 -2.16 -6.74
C GLY A 54 3.66 -1.31 -5.94
N LEU A 55 3.09 -0.31 -6.62
CA LEU A 55 2.27 0.72 -5.99
C LEU A 55 0.88 0.20 -5.61
N GLU A 56 0.42 0.57 -4.43
CA GLU A 56 -0.95 0.50 -3.95
C GLU A 56 -1.44 1.92 -3.67
N ARG A 57 -2.70 2.18 -4.03
CA ARG A 57 -3.37 3.47 -3.80
C ARG A 57 -4.77 3.25 -3.28
N LEU A 58 -5.17 4.06 -2.31
CA LEU A 58 -6.53 4.18 -1.81
C LEU A 58 -7.03 5.60 -2.05
N TRP A 59 -8.33 5.74 -2.24
CA TRP A 59 -8.99 7.02 -2.45
C TRP A 59 -10.16 7.17 -1.51
N TYR A 60 -10.36 8.40 -1.05
CA TYR A 60 -11.59 8.84 -0.42
C TYR A 60 -12.75 8.79 -1.43
N GLU A 61 -13.98 8.73 -0.94
CA GLU A 61 -15.20 8.76 -1.77
C GLU A 61 -15.33 10.06 -2.60
N CYS A 62 -14.60 11.12 -2.24
CA CYS A 62 -14.51 12.36 -3.03
C CYS A 62 -13.52 12.27 -4.20
N GLY A 63 -12.81 11.15 -4.36
CA GLY A 63 -11.82 10.90 -5.41
C GLY A 63 -10.41 11.42 -5.11
N GLN A 64 -10.17 11.97 -3.92
CA GLN A 64 -8.83 12.35 -3.47
C GLN A 64 -8.06 11.13 -2.95
N ILE A 65 -6.74 11.10 -3.12
CA ILE A 65 -5.91 10.02 -2.60
C ILE A 65 -5.93 10.07 -1.07
N ASP A 66 -6.24 8.93 -0.46
CA ASP A 66 -6.19 8.71 0.99
C ASP A 66 -4.83 8.14 1.40
N GLN A 67 -4.37 7.14 0.67
CA GLN A 67 -3.14 6.42 1.00
C GLN A 67 -2.40 5.96 -0.25
N GLN A 68 -1.08 5.92 -0.15
CA GLN A 68 -0.19 5.35 -1.15
C GLN A 68 0.91 4.56 -0.45
N CYS A 69 1.16 3.34 -0.92
CA CYS A 69 2.15 2.45 -0.35
C CYS A 69 2.82 1.61 -1.45
N ASN A 70 4.06 1.17 -1.24
CA ASN A 70 4.75 0.26 -2.15
C ASN A 70 4.97 -1.10 -1.50
N TYR A 71 4.84 -2.16 -2.30
CA TYR A 71 5.06 -3.53 -1.86
C TYR A 71 6.10 -4.22 -2.74
N GLU A 72 6.85 -5.13 -2.14
CA GLU A 72 7.70 -6.09 -2.83
C GLU A 72 7.35 -7.50 -2.35
N ASN A 73 6.80 -8.32 -3.25
CA ASN A 73 6.47 -9.73 -3.01
C ASN A 73 5.52 -9.95 -1.81
N GLY A 74 4.53 -9.07 -1.65
CA GLY A 74 3.54 -9.08 -0.58
C GLY A 74 3.97 -8.35 0.68
N VAL A 75 5.21 -7.86 0.75
CA VAL A 75 5.75 -7.16 1.92
C VAL A 75 5.88 -5.68 1.63
N GLU A 76 5.50 -4.82 2.56
CA GLU A 76 5.69 -3.38 2.41
C GLU A 76 7.17 -3.02 2.22
N HIS A 77 7.46 -2.27 1.16
CA HIS A 77 8.81 -1.87 0.79
C HIS A 77 8.80 -0.56 -0.02
N GLY A 78 9.37 0.49 0.54
CA GLY A 78 9.45 1.82 -0.07
C GLY A 78 8.69 2.88 0.71
N GLU A 79 8.29 3.95 0.02
CA GLU A 79 7.60 5.08 0.66
C GLU A 79 6.12 4.75 0.94
N TYR A 80 5.70 5.06 2.16
CA TYR A 80 4.32 5.15 2.59
C TYR A 80 3.93 6.62 2.74
N LEU A 81 2.78 6.97 2.20
CA LEU A 81 2.14 8.27 2.36
C LEU A 81 0.65 8.08 2.68
N SER A 82 0.11 8.89 3.57
CA SER A 82 -1.33 9.09 3.69
C SER A 82 -1.67 10.56 3.81
N TRP A 83 -2.90 10.93 3.44
CA TRP A 83 -3.38 12.30 3.42
C TRP A 83 -4.70 12.40 4.18
N HIS A 84 -4.93 13.54 4.80
CA HIS A 84 -6.23 13.91 5.36
C HIS A 84 -7.23 14.19 4.22
N SER A 85 -8.52 14.18 4.52
CA SER A 85 -9.59 14.45 3.54
C SER A 85 -9.57 15.86 2.93
N ASN A 86 -8.74 16.76 3.48
CA ASN A 86 -8.47 18.10 2.93
C ASN A 86 -7.25 18.13 1.98
N GLY A 87 -6.65 16.98 1.69
CA GLY A 87 -5.48 16.82 0.82
C GLY A 87 -4.13 17.10 1.48
N GLN A 88 -4.09 17.44 2.77
CA GLN A 88 -2.83 17.65 3.48
C GLN A 88 -2.19 16.32 3.88
N LEU A 89 -0.86 16.26 3.85
CA LEU A 89 -0.12 15.06 4.25
C LEU A 89 -0.44 14.74 5.72
N ALA A 90 -0.82 13.50 6.00
CA ALA A 90 -1.15 13.00 7.32
C ALA A 90 -0.02 12.15 7.90
N THR A 91 0.51 11.20 7.13
CA THR A 91 1.60 10.33 7.58
C THR A 91 2.60 10.09 6.46
N LYS A 92 3.89 10.05 6.81
CA LYS A 92 4.97 9.69 5.90
C LYS A 92 6.02 8.84 6.60
N TYR A 93 6.40 7.73 5.99
CA TYR A 93 7.57 6.95 6.39
C TYR A 93 8.11 6.13 5.21
N THR A 94 9.26 5.51 5.40
CA THR A 94 9.82 4.52 4.48
C THR A 94 9.82 3.17 5.19
N SER A 95 9.39 2.11 4.52
CA SER A 95 9.39 0.75 5.02
C SER A 95 10.42 -0.08 4.26
N VAL A 96 11.16 -0.93 4.97
CA VAL A 96 12.08 -1.90 4.38
C VAL A 96 11.81 -3.26 4.99
N TYR A 97 11.24 -4.16 4.20
CA TYR A 97 10.80 -5.50 4.60
C TYR A 97 9.72 -5.47 5.70
N GLY A 98 8.72 -4.59 5.54
CA GLY A 98 7.59 -4.47 6.48
C GLY A 98 7.91 -3.65 7.73
N GLU A 99 9.10 -3.09 7.81
CA GLU A 99 9.62 -2.41 8.99
C GLU A 99 9.95 -0.97 8.66
N VAL A 100 9.45 -0.03 9.46
CA VAL A 100 9.78 1.41 9.32
C VAL A 100 11.30 1.59 9.36
N GLU A 101 11.87 2.29 8.39
CA GLU A 101 13.27 2.68 8.33
C GLU A 101 13.42 4.18 8.61
N GLY A 102 14.15 4.50 9.67
CA GLY A 102 14.45 5.88 10.04
C GLY A 102 13.29 6.55 10.77
N LYS A 103 12.67 7.53 10.13
CA LYS A 103 11.68 8.43 10.73
C LYS A 103 10.28 8.11 10.23
N LEU A 104 9.32 8.14 11.15
CA LEU A 104 7.90 8.23 10.84
C LEU A 104 7.41 9.61 11.27
N LEU A 105 6.80 10.33 10.32
CA LEU A 105 6.26 11.66 10.51
C LEU A 105 4.74 11.57 10.49
N ASN A 106 4.09 12.18 11.48
CA ASN A 106 2.64 12.31 11.54
C ASN A 106 2.27 13.78 11.70
N TYR A 107 1.25 14.23 10.98
CA TYR A 107 0.82 15.60 10.89
C TYR A 107 -0.67 15.73 11.22
N HIS A 108 -1.04 16.84 11.82
CA HIS A 108 -2.43 17.24 12.00
C HIS A 108 -3.08 17.67 10.66
N GLU A 109 -4.41 17.78 10.65
CA GLU A 109 -5.17 18.27 9.49
C GLU A 109 -4.80 19.70 9.08
N ASN A 110 -4.18 20.48 9.96
CA ASN A 110 -3.68 21.83 9.66
C ASN A 110 -2.24 21.84 9.09
N GLY A 111 -1.64 20.67 8.89
CA GLY A 111 -0.32 20.48 8.30
C GLY A 111 0.84 20.63 9.28
N GLN A 112 0.54 20.91 10.55
CA GLN A 112 1.55 20.97 11.61
C GLN A 112 1.98 19.56 12.00
N LEU A 113 3.28 19.38 12.24
CA LEU A 113 3.83 18.13 12.73
C LEU A 113 3.22 17.80 14.09
N HIS A 114 2.52 16.67 14.18
CA HIS A 114 1.97 16.15 15.42
C HIS A 114 3.05 15.42 16.22
N PHE A 115 3.74 14.48 15.58
CA PHE A 115 4.89 13.81 16.17
C PHE A 115 5.85 13.23 15.11
N GLU A 116 7.06 12.97 15.56
CA GLU A 116 8.08 12.24 14.83
C GLU A 116 8.56 11.06 15.69
N TYR A 117 8.56 9.85 15.12
CA TYR A 117 9.11 8.65 15.75
C TYR A 117 10.39 8.24 15.01
N PHE A 118 11.43 7.85 15.76
CA PHE A 118 12.67 7.33 15.22
C PHE A 118 12.84 5.86 15.58
N LYS A 119 12.98 5.01 14.57
CA LYS A 119 13.41 3.63 14.80
C LYS A 119 14.92 3.58 15.04
N ILE A 120 15.31 3.35 16.29
CA ILE A 120 16.71 3.13 16.65
C ILE A 120 17.06 1.66 16.38
N ARG A 121 17.97 1.40 15.44
CA ARG A 121 18.58 0.06 15.28
C ARG A 121 19.67 -0.10 16.33
N TRP A 122 19.43 -0.94 17.35
CA TRP A 122 20.50 -1.37 18.25
C TRP A 122 21.45 -2.28 17.48
N ARG A 123 22.70 -1.83 17.26
CA ARG A 123 23.78 -2.71 16.85
C ARG A 123 24.41 -3.30 18.10
N PHE A 124 24.13 -4.57 18.40
CA PHE A 124 24.99 -5.32 19.30
C PHE A 124 26.29 -5.63 18.53
N SER A 125 27.35 -4.88 18.82
CA SER A 125 28.69 -5.31 18.43
C SER A 125 29.08 -6.46 19.34
N THR A 126 28.95 -7.69 18.86
CA THR A 126 29.73 -8.80 19.43
C THR A 126 31.18 -8.56 19.07
N GLN A 127 31.93 -7.92 19.97
CA GLN A 127 33.38 -8.06 19.96
C GLN A 127 33.71 -9.51 20.35
N SER A 128 34.38 -10.21 19.43
CA SER A 128 35.07 -11.48 19.66
C SER A 128 36.40 -11.27 20.36
#